data_AF-A0A3N4JI08-F1
#
_entry.id   AF-A0A3N4JI08-F1
#
_cell.length_a   1.000
_cell.length_b   1.000
_cell.length_c   1.000
_cell.angle_alpha   90.00
_cell.angle_beta   90.00
_cell.angle_gamma   90.00
#
_symmetry.space_group_name_H-M   'P 1'
#
loop_
_entity.id
_entity.type
_entity.pdbx_description
1 polymer ?
#
loop_
_entity_poly.entity_id
_entity_poly.type
_entity_poly.pdbx_seq_one_letter_code
_entity_poly.pdbx_strand_id
1 'polypeptide(L)'
;LSRISTILGNPDSASEYATSSSAARQSFNDEYVTPSGRLSSDSHTAYVPALRFNLLPTPAQVETASSRLAEIVRKSKFRIATGFAGTPWLYPLQRDATTIWERWDSILPDGSVNPADMTSFNHYALGAVAEWMLASIGGIALAASGWKKIWVASVPG
;
A
#
# COMPACT_ATOMS: atom_id res chain seq x y z
N LEU A 1 -15.95 -7.46 -3.73
CA LEU A 1 -17.12 -8.29 -4.11
C LEU A 1 -18.20 -7.49 -4.83
N SER A 2 -18.71 -6.37 -4.28
CA SER A 2 -19.71 -5.51 -4.96
C SER A 2 -19.42 -5.24 -6.44
N ARG A 3 -18.23 -4.71 -6.77
CA ARG A 3 -17.79 -4.47 -8.17
C ARG A 3 -17.81 -5.71 -9.06
N ILE A 4 -17.47 -6.88 -8.51
CA ILE A 4 -17.47 -8.16 -9.26
C ILE A 4 -18.93 -8.58 -9.52
N SER A 5 -19.79 -8.51 -8.51
CA SER A 5 -21.22 -8.82 -8.67
C SER A 5 -21.90 -7.93 -9.71
N THR A 6 -21.54 -6.64 -9.78
CA THR A 6 -22.00 -5.74 -10.85
C THR A 6 -21.57 -6.24 -12.24
N ILE A 7 -20.30 -6.62 -12.41
CA ILE A 7 -19.77 -7.13 -13.69
C ILE A 7 -20.48 -8.43 -14.09
N LEU A 8 -20.80 -9.30 -13.13
CA LEU A 8 -21.49 -10.56 -13.35
C LEU A 8 -23.01 -10.41 -13.54
N GLY A 9 -23.56 -9.19 -13.48
CA GLY A 9 -25.00 -8.96 -13.65
C GLY A 9 -25.85 -9.42 -12.46
N ASN A 10 -25.27 -9.45 -11.25
CA ASN A 10 -25.99 -9.77 -10.02
C ASN A 10 -26.17 -8.50 -9.16
N PRO A 11 -27.23 -7.70 -9.41
CA PRO A 11 -27.43 -6.40 -8.78
C PRO A 11 -27.76 -6.50 -7.29
N ASP A 12 -28.47 -7.53 -6.85
CA ASP A 12 -28.88 -7.69 -5.46
C ASP A 12 -27.66 -7.92 -4.57
N SER A 13 -26.80 -8.88 -4.92
CA SER A 13 -25.53 -9.08 -4.19
C SER A 13 -24.60 -7.87 -4.33
N ALA A 14 -24.61 -7.16 -5.47
CA ALA A 14 -23.81 -5.95 -5.62
C ALA A 14 -24.21 -4.85 -4.62
N SER A 15 -25.52 -4.66 -4.44
CA SER A 15 -26.11 -3.73 -3.47
C SER A 15 -25.80 -4.15 -2.04
N GLU A 16 -26.00 -5.42 -1.70
CA GLU A 16 -25.70 -5.97 -0.37
C GLU A 16 -24.24 -5.71 0.02
N TYR A 17 -23.28 -6.09 -0.83
CA TYR A 17 -21.86 -5.87 -0.56
C TYR A 17 -21.47 -4.37 -0.53
N ALA A 18 -22.17 -3.51 -1.27
CA ALA A 18 -21.94 -2.07 -1.22
C ALA A 18 -22.37 -1.51 0.14
N THR A 19 -23.54 -1.94 0.64
CA THR A 19 -24.03 -1.58 1.98
C THR A 19 -23.09 -2.06 3.07
N SER A 20 -22.66 -3.33 3.03
CA SER A 20 -21.68 -3.85 4.01
C SER A 20 -20.35 -3.09 3.95
N SER A 21 -19.87 -2.74 2.75
CA SER A 21 -18.63 -1.96 2.61
C SER A 21 -18.76 -0.56 3.18
N SER A 22 -19.91 0.11 3.00
CA SER A 22 -20.14 1.45 3.54
C SER A 22 -20.24 1.41 5.07
N ALA A 23 -20.96 0.43 5.63
CA ALA A 23 -21.05 0.23 7.07
C ALA A 23 -19.69 -0.04 7.69
N ALA A 24 -18.89 -0.94 7.09
CA ALA A 24 -17.53 -1.24 7.57
C ALA A 24 -16.59 -0.03 7.52
N ARG A 25 -16.70 0.83 6.49
CA ARG A 25 -15.94 2.09 6.44
C ARG A 25 -16.34 3.03 7.56
N GLN A 26 -17.63 3.16 7.83
CA GLN A 26 -18.12 4.00 8.91
C GLN A 26 -17.61 3.50 10.27
N SER A 27 -17.78 2.21 10.57
CA SER A 27 -17.27 1.62 11.81
C SER A 27 -15.76 1.74 11.96
N PHE A 28 -14.99 1.58 10.87
CA PHE A 28 -13.55 1.84 10.90
C PHE A 28 -13.24 3.30 11.23
N ASN A 29 -13.96 4.25 10.63
CA ASN A 29 -13.75 5.67 10.89
C ASN A 29 -14.05 6.02 12.35
N ASP A 30 -15.20 5.55 12.86
CA ASP A 30 -15.64 5.82 14.22
C ASP A 30 -14.67 5.26 15.27
N GLU A 31 -14.11 4.07 15.02
CA GLU A 31 -13.22 3.39 15.97
C GLU A 31 -11.77 3.90 15.89
N TYR A 32 -11.25 4.12 14.68
CA TYR A 32 -9.81 4.28 14.47
C TYR A 32 -9.38 5.67 14.01
N VAL A 33 -10.31 6.57 13.68
CA VAL A 33 -9.99 7.87 13.07
C VAL A 33 -10.56 9.01 13.91
N THR A 34 -9.70 9.96 14.27
CA THR A 34 -10.14 11.19 14.95
C THR A 34 -10.92 12.09 13.99
N PRO A 35 -11.74 13.03 14.51
CA PRO A 35 -12.40 14.03 13.67
C PRO A 35 -11.44 14.84 12.79
N SER A 36 -10.20 15.04 13.24
CA SER A 36 -9.16 15.74 12.47
C SER A 36 -8.50 14.88 11.38
N GLY A 37 -8.68 13.56 11.38
CA GLY A 37 -8.06 12.64 10.41
C GLY A 37 -6.78 11.96 10.88
N ARG A 38 -6.49 11.97 12.19
CA ARG A 38 -5.40 11.16 12.76
C ARG A 38 -5.90 9.74 13.00
N LEU A 39 -5.03 8.75 12.78
CA LEU A 39 -5.34 7.36 13.10
C LEU A 39 -4.89 7.03 14.52
N SER A 40 -5.55 6.07 15.16
CA SER A 40 -5.19 5.54 16.48
C SER A 40 -3.75 5.01 16.52
N SER A 41 -3.29 4.38 15.44
CA SER A 41 -1.89 4.03 15.21
C SER A 41 -1.22 5.04 14.28
N ASP A 42 -0.18 5.70 14.78
CA ASP A 42 0.55 6.74 14.04
C ASP A 42 1.73 6.14 13.25
N SER A 43 1.43 5.30 12.25
CA SER A 43 2.43 4.54 11.48
C SER A 43 2.14 4.52 9.97
N HIS A 44 3.17 4.27 9.15
CA HIS A 44 2.98 4.11 7.70
C HIS A 44 1.94 3.04 7.36
N THR A 45 1.98 1.91 8.06
CA THR A 45 1.09 0.75 7.86
C THR A 45 -0.36 1.04 8.24
N ALA A 46 -0.62 2.04 9.08
CA ALA A 46 -1.98 2.48 9.38
C ALA A 46 -2.50 3.46 8.32
N TYR A 47 -1.69 4.47 7.97
CA TYR A 47 -2.10 5.53 7.06
C TYR A 47 -2.23 5.07 5.60
N VAL A 48 -1.33 4.22 5.10
CA VAL A 48 -1.34 3.78 3.69
C VAL A 48 -2.61 3.02 3.31
N PRO A 49 -3.06 1.98 4.05
CA PRO A 49 -4.31 1.29 3.76
C PRO A 49 -5.54 2.19 3.90
N ALA A 50 -5.56 3.07 4.91
CA ALA A 50 -6.69 3.98 5.14
C ALA A 50 -6.91 4.93 3.95
N LEU A 51 -5.81 5.48 3.40
CA LEU A 51 -5.86 6.30 2.20
C LEU A 51 -6.18 5.47 0.95
N ARG A 52 -5.50 4.33 0.76
CA ARG A 52 -5.65 3.49 -0.45
C ARG A 52 -7.05 2.90 -0.58
N PHE A 53 -7.70 2.54 0.52
CA PHE A 53 -9.04 1.96 0.53
C PHE A 53 -10.16 2.99 0.73
N ASN A 54 -9.82 4.29 0.73
CA ASN A 54 -10.76 5.39 0.90
C ASN A 54 -11.61 5.24 2.18
N LEU A 55 -10.95 4.98 3.31
CA LEU A 55 -11.57 4.80 4.63
C LEU A 55 -11.81 6.13 5.37
N LEU A 56 -11.36 7.25 4.77
CA LEU A 56 -11.51 8.60 5.31
C LEU A 56 -12.65 9.30 4.55
N PRO A 57 -13.80 9.59 5.21
CA PRO A 57 -15.00 10.05 4.53
C PRO A 57 -14.92 11.51 4.05
N THR A 58 -14.02 12.33 4.61
CA THR A 58 -13.95 13.76 4.29
C THR A 58 -12.62 14.14 3.63
N PRO A 59 -12.62 15.11 2.69
CA PRO A 59 -11.39 15.65 2.09
C PRO A 59 -10.41 16.20 3.15
N ALA A 60 -10.93 16.83 4.21
CA ALA A 60 -10.11 17.35 5.30
C ALA A 60 -9.36 16.24 6.05
N GLN A 61 -10.02 15.12 6.35
CA GLN A 61 -9.35 13.97 6.97
C GLN A 61 -8.31 13.35 6.02
N VAL A 62 -8.61 13.26 4.72
CA VAL A 62 -7.65 12.78 3.71
C VAL A 62 -6.40 13.67 3.67
N GLU A 63 -6.56 14.98 3.69
CA GLU A 63 -5.45 15.94 3.69
C GLU A 63 -4.59 15.79 4.95
N THR A 64 -5.22 15.76 6.13
CA THR A 64 -4.50 15.58 7.40
C THR A 64 -3.73 14.25 7.43
N ALA A 65 -4.38 13.16 7.03
CA ALA A 65 -3.76 11.83 6.99
C ALA A 65 -2.59 11.77 6.00
N SER A 66 -2.74 12.38 4.82
CA SER A 66 -1.70 12.45 3.79
C SER A 66 -0.51 13.28 4.26
N SER A 67 -0.76 14.45 4.84
CA SER A 67 0.25 15.32 5.43
C SER A 67 1.00 14.62 6.57
N ARG A 68 0.27 13.90 7.45
CA ARG A 68 0.89 13.13 8.54
C ARG A 68 1.74 11.98 8.03
N LEU A 69 1.25 11.22 7.05
CA LEU A 69 2.02 10.16 6.40
C LEU A 69 3.34 10.71 5.83
N ALA A 70 3.29 11.82 5.11
CA ALA A 70 4.48 12.47 4.55
C ALA A 70 5.46 12.90 5.65
N GLU A 71 4.97 13.40 6.79
CA GLU A 71 5.81 13.73 7.95
C GLU A 71 6.52 12.50 8.53
N ILE A 72 5.80 11.38 8.73
CA ILE A 72 6.38 10.14 9.27
C ILE A 72 7.43 9.57 8.30
N VAL A 73 7.20 9.62 6.99
CA VAL A 73 8.19 9.27 5.95
C VAL A 73 9.45 10.13 6.05
N ARG A 74 9.31 11.46 6.20
CA ARG A 74 10.46 12.36 6.35
C ARG A 74 11.22 12.10 7.65
N LYS A 75 10.51 11.92 8.77
CA LYS A 75 11.11 11.65 10.09
C LYS A 75 11.87 10.33 10.14
N SER A 76 11.40 9.32 9.41
CA SER A 76 12.11 8.06 9.21
C SER A 76 13.28 8.16 8.23
N LYS A 77 13.64 9.37 7.78
CA LYS A 77 14.71 9.63 6.80
C LYS A 77 14.47 8.86 5.49
N PHE A 78 13.21 8.76 5.07
CA PHE A 78 12.77 7.98 3.90
C PHE A 78 13.10 6.48 4.00
N ARG A 79 13.48 5.99 5.19
CA ARG A 79 13.52 4.56 5.47
C ARG A 79 12.11 4.07 5.66
N ILE A 80 11.86 2.89 5.12
CA ILE A 80 10.55 2.30 5.21
C ILE A 80 10.39 1.55 6.52
N ALA A 81 9.26 1.81 7.16
CA ALA A 81 8.81 1.11 8.37
C ALA A 81 7.46 0.43 8.15
N THR A 82 7.05 0.24 6.90
CA THR A 82 5.98 -0.71 6.53
C THR A 82 6.57 -2.11 6.44
N GLY A 83 5.79 -3.11 6.89
CA GLY A 83 6.06 -4.52 6.60
C GLY A 83 5.80 -4.83 5.12
N PHE A 84 5.24 -6.01 4.81
CA PHE A 84 4.89 -6.43 3.44
C PHE A 84 4.11 -5.39 2.59
N ALA A 85 3.51 -4.36 3.21
CA ALA A 85 2.65 -3.37 2.59
C ALA A 85 3.33 -2.08 2.07
N GLY A 86 4.66 -1.93 2.10
CA GLY A 86 5.32 -0.78 1.46
C GLY A 86 6.84 -0.88 1.49
N THR A 87 7.55 -0.56 0.40
CA THR A 87 8.89 -1.17 0.21
C THR A 87 9.90 -0.40 -0.69
N PRO A 88 11.17 -0.05 -0.26
CA PRO A 88 12.29 0.37 -1.10
C PRO A 88 13.52 -0.58 -1.01
N TRP A 89 14.19 -0.84 -2.14
CA TRP A 89 15.03 -2.04 -2.32
C TRP A 89 16.55 -1.83 -2.28
N LEU A 90 17.02 -0.63 -1.94
CA LEU A 90 18.43 -0.28 -2.15
C LEU A 90 19.41 -1.07 -1.26
N TYR A 91 18.98 -1.47 -0.06
CA TYR A 91 19.85 -2.19 0.87
C TYR A 91 20.20 -3.62 0.41
N PRO A 92 19.25 -4.49 0.01
CA PRO A 92 19.57 -5.79 -0.56
C PRO A 92 20.50 -5.72 -1.79
N LEU A 93 20.33 -4.72 -2.68
CA LEU A 93 21.19 -4.56 -3.85
C LEU A 93 22.65 -4.27 -3.48
N GLN A 94 22.88 -3.51 -2.41
CA GLN A 94 24.24 -3.27 -1.87
C GLN A 94 24.88 -4.53 -1.26
N ARG A 95 24.14 -5.64 -1.18
CA ARG A 95 24.55 -6.95 -0.68
C ARG A 95 24.49 -8.03 -1.77
N ASP A 96 24.61 -7.61 -3.02
CA ASP A 96 24.62 -8.48 -4.21
C ASP A 96 23.33 -9.32 -4.39
N ALA A 97 22.20 -8.87 -3.84
CA ALA A 97 20.92 -9.53 -4.05
C ALA A 97 20.53 -9.52 -5.54
N THR A 98 20.29 -10.70 -6.11
CA THR A 98 19.75 -10.88 -7.47
C THR A 98 18.25 -11.17 -7.49
N THR A 99 17.63 -11.30 -6.31
CA THR A 99 16.21 -11.59 -6.08
C THR A 99 15.69 -10.75 -4.91
N ILE A 100 14.37 -10.71 -4.74
CA ILE A 100 13.75 -10.00 -3.61
C ILE A 100 13.75 -10.90 -2.38
N TRP A 101 14.14 -10.34 -1.25
CA TRP A 101 14.21 -11.07 0.01
C TRP A 101 12.88 -10.98 0.75
N GLU A 102 12.61 -11.96 1.61
CA GLU A 102 11.43 -11.98 2.46
C GLU A 102 11.44 -10.86 3.51
N ARG A 103 12.63 -10.57 4.06
CA ARG A 103 12.82 -9.54 5.07
C ARG A 103 13.70 -8.44 4.52
N TRP A 104 13.51 -7.26 5.09
CA TRP A 104 14.38 -6.11 4.84
C TRP A 104 15.83 -6.35 5.20
N ASP A 105 16.00 -7.13 6.24
CA ASP A 105 17.22 -7.40 6.96
C ASP A 105 17.53 -8.91 6.91
N SER A 106 17.17 -9.61 5.81
CA SER A 106 17.57 -11.02 5.61
C SER A 106 19.09 -11.19 5.70
N ILE A 107 19.86 -10.17 5.30
CA ILE A 107 21.26 -9.97 5.69
C ILE A 107 21.36 -8.74 6.60
N LEU A 108 21.93 -8.90 7.79
CA LEU A 108 22.15 -7.82 8.76
C LEU A 108 23.31 -6.90 8.35
N PRO A 109 23.43 -5.69 8.95
CA PRO A 109 24.51 -4.76 8.63
C PRO A 109 25.92 -5.34 8.77
N ASP A 110 26.12 -6.32 9.64
CA ASP A 110 27.40 -7.02 9.83
C ASP A 110 27.66 -8.15 8.81
N GLY A 111 26.70 -8.41 7.90
CA GLY A 111 26.79 -9.46 6.88
C GLY A 111 26.26 -10.82 7.33
N SER A 112 25.82 -10.97 8.57
CA SER A 112 25.21 -12.21 9.04
C SER A 112 23.78 -12.38 8.51
N VAL A 113 23.32 -13.63 8.41
CA VAL A 113 21.92 -13.94 8.06
C VAL A 113 21.03 -13.62 9.26
N ASN A 114 19.83 -13.11 8.98
CA ASN A 114 18.83 -12.88 10.03
C ASN A 114 18.58 -14.18 10.83
N PRO A 115 18.69 -14.15 12.17
CA PRO A 115 18.61 -15.36 12.98
C PRO A 115 17.18 -15.88 13.19
N ALA A 116 16.16 -15.18 12.68
CA ALA A 116 14.78 -15.65 12.77
C ALA A 116 14.58 -16.94 11.95
N ASP A 117 13.77 -17.86 12.47
CA ASP A 117 13.46 -19.15 11.84
C ASP A 117 12.85 -19.03 10.43
N MET A 118 12.33 -17.85 10.07
CA MET A 118 11.71 -17.55 8.77
C MET A 118 12.51 -16.47 8.03
N THR A 119 13.46 -16.92 7.20
CA THR A 119 14.30 -16.06 6.36
C THR A 119 14.51 -16.69 4.98
N SER A 120 13.86 -16.12 3.96
CA SER A 120 14.08 -16.44 2.54
C SER A 120 14.77 -15.30 1.78
N PHE A 121 15.63 -15.66 0.83
CA PHE A 121 16.29 -14.74 -0.11
C PHE A 121 15.59 -14.65 -1.46
N ASN A 122 14.43 -15.30 -1.63
CA ASN A 122 13.69 -15.29 -2.89
C ASN A 122 12.17 -15.30 -2.64
N HIS A 123 11.64 -14.14 -2.26
CA HIS A 123 10.23 -13.90 -1.98
C HIS A 123 9.75 -12.62 -2.68
N TYR A 124 8.72 -12.72 -3.51
CA TYR A 124 8.27 -11.63 -4.37
C TYR A 124 7.40 -10.58 -3.70
N ALA A 125 7.07 -10.67 -2.41
CA ALA A 125 6.01 -9.82 -1.85
C ALA A 125 6.45 -8.36 -1.72
N LEU A 126 7.69 -8.15 -1.29
CA LEU A 126 8.35 -6.84 -1.38
C LEU A 126 8.52 -6.40 -2.86
N GLY A 127 8.42 -7.33 -3.81
CA GLY A 127 8.24 -7.13 -5.26
C GLY A 127 7.17 -6.12 -5.69
N ALA A 128 6.14 -5.91 -4.85
CA ALA A 128 4.93 -5.16 -5.20
C ALA A 128 5.16 -3.71 -5.67
N VAL A 129 6.28 -3.06 -5.30
CA VAL A 129 6.62 -1.71 -5.77
C VAL A 129 6.80 -1.62 -7.29
N ALA A 130 7.06 -2.74 -7.97
CA ALA A 130 7.20 -2.79 -9.42
C ALA A 130 5.93 -2.31 -10.14
N GLU A 131 4.73 -2.53 -9.56
CA GLU A 131 3.47 -1.98 -10.09
C GLU A 131 3.53 -0.44 -10.14
N TRP A 132 3.95 0.19 -9.05
CA TRP A 132 4.07 1.65 -8.97
C TRP A 132 5.13 2.18 -9.92
N MET A 133 6.28 1.50 -10.05
CA MET A 133 7.32 1.91 -11.00
C MET A 133 6.80 1.89 -12.44
N LEU A 134 6.11 0.81 -12.84
CA LEU A 134 5.52 0.71 -14.18
C LEU A 134 4.42 1.75 -14.41
N ALA A 135 3.53 1.94 -13.44
CA ALA A 135 2.37 2.82 -13.56
C ALA A 135 2.73 4.31 -13.47
N SER A 136 3.68 4.69 -12.63
CA SER A 136 4.04 6.10 -12.37
C SER A 136 5.30 6.53 -13.14
N ILE A 137 6.40 5.79 -13.03
CA ILE A 137 7.64 6.15 -13.75
C ILE A 137 7.50 5.80 -15.23
N GLY A 138 7.12 4.54 -15.52
CA GLY A 138 6.83 4.10 -16.88
C GLY A 138 5.56 4.72 -17.47
N GLY A 139 4.64 5.18 -16.61
CA GLY A 139 3.40 5.83 -17.00
C GLY A 139 2.35 4.91 -17.58
N ILE A 140 2.51 3.58 -17.50
CA ILE A 140 1.63 2.60 -18.15
C ILE A 140 0.72 1.95 -17.11
N ALA A 141 -0.58 2.26 -17.16
CA ALA A 141 -1.56 1.73 -16.22
C ALA A 141 -2.84 1.25 -16.90
N LEU A 142 -3.53 0.31 -16.24
CA LEU A 142 -4.79 -0.25 -16.70
C LEU A 142 -5.92 0.80 -16.63
N ALA A 143 -6.50 1.18 -17.77
CA ALA A 143 -7.67 2.06 -17.82
C ALA A 143 -9.00 1.30 -17.91
N ALA A 144 -8.98 0.11 -18.52
CA ALA A 144 -10.13 -0.78 -18.59
C ALA A 144 -9.69 -2.24 -18.50
N SER A 145 -10.51 -3.09 -17.85
CA SER A 145 -10.22 -4.51 -17.62
C SER A 145 -9.72 -5.23 -18.87
N GLY A 146 -8.67 -6.04 -18.71
CA GLY A 146 -8.07 -6.79 -19.81
C GLY A 146 -7.27 -5.93 -20.78
N TRP A 147 -6.74 -4.78 -20.33
CA TRP A 147 -5.91 -3.86 -21.14
C TRP A 147 -6.60 -3.30 -22.39
N LYS A 148 -7.95 -3.38 -22.45
CA LYS A 148 -8.75 -2.81 -23.56
C LYS A 148 -8.55 -1.31 -23.73
N LYS A 149 -8.18 -0.62 -22.63
CA LYS A 149 -7.73 0.77 -22.62
C LYS A 149 -6.55 0.88 -21.66
N ILE A 150 -5.62 1.76 -22.00
CA ILE A 150 -4.43 2.07 -21.21
C ILE A 150 -4.39 3.55 -20.87
N TRP A 151 -3.92 3.88 -19.68
CA TRP A 151 -3.49 5.21 -19.31
C TRP A 151 -2.00 5.33 -19.61
N VAL A 152 -1.61 6.41 -20.28
CA VAL A 152 -0.21 6.76 -20.57
C VAL A 152 0.07 8.13 -19.97
N ALA A 153 0.70 8.16 -18.80
CA ALA A 153 1.02 9.39 -18.08
C ALA A 153 2.23 9.15 -17.16
N SER A 154 3.43 9.33 -17.69
CA SER A 154 4.66 9.27 -16.88
C SER A 154 4.72 10.46 -15.93
N VAL A 155 5.17 10.22 -14.69
CA VAL A 155 5.51 11.25 -13.71
C VAL A 155 7.01 11.19 -13.43
N PRO A 156 7.83 11.96 -14.17
CA PRO A 156 9.25 12.10 -13.87
C PRO A 156 9.45 12.78 -12.51
N GLY A 157 10.51 12.38 -11.80
CA GLY A 157 10.89 12.94 -10.50
C GLY A 157 11.60 14.28 -10.59
#